data_AF-A0A971UGP8-F1
#
_entry.id   AF-A0A971UGP8-F1
#
_cell.length_a   1.000
_cell.length_b   1.000
_cell.length_c   1.000
_cell.angle_alpha   90.00
_cell.angle_beta   90.00
_cell.angle_gamma   90.00
#
_symmetry.space_group_name_H-M   'P 1'
#
loop_
_entity.id
_entity.type
_entity.pdbx_description
1 polymer ?
#
loop_
_entity_poly.entity_id
_entity_poly.type
_entity_poly.pdbx_seq_one_letter_code
_entity_poly.pdbx_strand_id
1 'polypeptide(L)'
;MMENAALPDANKTDAPADAPAAATLTPKLKKPCANCPPLVVPRRGYTPTRPSCIECVEKHLGAALVLLTEAREGYAYRLRAIGHLFEAEDESQEWPDLHAAIREARKAYQADGALPDWEVLAAEFVRHRPAL
;
A
#
# COMPACT_ATOMS: atom_id res chain seq x y z
N MET A 1 -41.27 -14.76 -27.82
CA MET A 1 -39.84 -15.04 -27.61
C MET A 1 -39.12 -13.74 -27.88
N MET A 2 -38.71 -13.02 -26.83
CA MET A 2 -37.92 -11.79 -26.97
C MET A 2 -36.45 -12.18 -26.87
N GLU A 3 -35.70 -11.99 -27.96
CA GLU A 3 -34.24 -12.10 -27.96
C GLU A 3 -33.61 -10.92 -27.21
N ASN A 4 -32.77 -11.23 -26.23
CA ASN A 4 -32.00 -10.25 -25.47
C ASN A 4 -30.84 -9.71 -26.32
N ALA A 5 -30.86 -8.41 -26.62
CA ALA A 5 -29.73 -7.71 -27.20
C ALA A 5 -28.63 -7.52 -26.13
N ALA A 6 -27.41 -7.97 -26.46
CA ALA A 6 -26.23 -7.80 -25.59
C ALA A 6 -25.82 -6.31 -25.52
N LEU A 7 -25.60 -5.81 -24.31
CA LEU A 7 -24.98 -4.49 -24.07
C LEU A 7 -23.48 -4.52 -24.43
N PRO A 8 -22.93 -3.45 -25.02
CA PRO A 8 -21.51 -3.39 -25.37
C PRO A 8 -20.61 -3.23 -24.13
N ASP A 9 -19.46 -3.90 -24.17
CA ASP A 9 -18.39 -3.91 -23.15
C ASP A 9 -17.83 -2.50 -22.92
N ALA A 10 -17.98 -1.97 -21.71
CA ALA A 10 -17.56 -0.62 -21.31
C ALA A 10 -16.03 -0.46 -21.10
N ASN A 11 -15.21 -1.41 -21.57
CA ASN A 11 -13.77 -1.42 -21.34
C ASN A 11 -12.96 -1.21 -22.63
N LYS A 12 -13.41 -0.30 -23.49
CA LYS A 12 -12.56 0.30 -24.53
C LYS A 12 -12.31 1.75 -24.18
N THR A 13 -11.18 2.00 -23.53
CA THR A 13 -10.57 3.33 -23.52
C THR A 13 -9.56 3.36 -24.66
N ASP A 14 -9.87 4.14 -25.69
CA ASP A 14 -8.97 4.40 -26.81
C ASP A 14 -7.81 5.28 -26.31
N ALA A 15 -6.67 4.66 -26.02
CA ALA A 15 -5.44 5.39 -25.70
C ALA A 15 -4.84 5.99 -26.98
N PRO A 16 -4.31 7.23 -26.95
CA PRO A 16 -3.70 7.86 -28.12
C PRO A 16 -2.40 7.14 -28.51
N ALA A 17 -2.23 6.94 -29.82
CA ALA A 17 -1.25 6.04 -30.43
C ALA A 17 0.21 6.55 -30.50
N ASP A 18 0.59 7.64 -29.81
CA ASP A 18 1.88 8.33 -30.07
C ASP A 18 2.73 8.66 -28.82
N ALA A 19 2.65 7.86 -27.75
CA ALA A 19 3.67 7.90 -26.70
C ALA A 19 4.86 6.97 -27.08
N PRO A 20 6.12 7.42 -27.08
CA PRO A 20 7.24 6.53 -27.31
C PRO A 20 7.30 5.50 -26.18
N ALA A 21 7.13 4.22 -26.53
CA ALA A 21 7.19 3.11 -25.60
C ALA A 21 8.57 3.11 -24.91
N ALA A 22 8.60 3.47 -23.62
CA ALA A 22 9.75 3.21 -22.77
C ALA A 22 10.02 1.70 -22.83
N ALA A 23 11.16 1.31 -23.41
CA ALA A 23 11.51 -0.09 -23.54
C ALA A 23 11.47 -0.74 -22.15
N THR A 24 10.57 -1.70 -21.97
CA THR A 24 10.43 -2.45 -20.72
C THR A 24 11.73 -3.19 -20.43
N LEU A 25 12.56 -2.65 -19.55
CA LEU A 25 13.71 -3.34 -19.01
C LEU A 25 13.19 -4.52 -18.19
N THR A 26 13.13 -5.69 -18.82
CA THR A 26 12.71 -6.92 -18.14
C THR A 26 13.93 -7.43 -17.36
N PRO A 27 13.96 -7.36 -16.02
CA PRO A 27 15.12 -7.81 -15.27
C PRO A 27 15.26 -9.32 -15.43
N LYS A 28 16.32 -9.76 -16.13
CA LYS A 28 16.71 -11.17 -16.15
C LYS A 28 17.30 -11.51 -14.79
N LEU A 29 16.66 -12.42 -14.06
CA LEU A 29 17.18 -12.97 -12.82
C LEU A 29 18.53 -13.65 -13.13
N LYS A 30 19.64 -13.04 -12.71
CA LYS A 30 20.95 -13.71 -12.71
C LYS A 30 20.94 -14.76 -11.59
N LYS A 31 21.73 -15.83 -11.77
CA LYS A 31 21.85 -16.94 -10.80
C LYS A 31 21.96 -16.38 -9.37
N PRO A 32 21.20 -16.92 -8.40
CA PRO A 32 21.23 -16.41 -7.03
C PRO A 32 22.66 -16.47 -6.49
N CYS A 33 23.20 -15.32 -6.07
CA CYS A 33 24.43 -15.29 -5.29
C CYS A 33 24.16 -15.93 -3.93
N ALA A 34 25.18 -16.56 -3.36
CA ALA A 34 25.05 -17.46 -2.20
C ALA A 34 24.48 -16.83 -0.92
N ASN A 35 24.30 -15.50 -0.87
CA ASN A 35 23.83 -14.80 0.32
C ASN A 35 22.93 -13.57 0.02
N CYS A 36 22.20 -13.57 -1.10
CA CYS A 36 21.24 -12.49 -1.39
C CYS A 36 19.89 -12.78 -0.73
N PRO A 37 19.28 -11.83 0.01
CA PRO A 37 17.88 -11.95 0.40
C PRO A 37 16.98 -12.07 -0.85
N PRO A 38 15.80 -12.72 -0.74
CA PRO A 38 14.95 -12.97 -1.88
C PRO A 38 14.50 -11.66 -2.53
N LEU A 39 14.66 -11.59 -3.85
CA LEU A 39 14.15 -10.50 -4.68
C LEU A 39 12.62 -10.47 -4.54
N VAL A 40 12.10 -9.49 -3.80
CA VAL A 40 10.66 -9.21 -3.75
C VAL A 40 10.29 -8.67 -5.12
N VAL A 41 9.83 -9.55 -6.02
CA VAL A 41 9.33 -9.16 -7.33
C VAL A 41 8.00 -8.43 -7.10
N PRO A 42 7.88 -7.14 -7.44
CA PRO A 42 6.61 -6.43 -7.36
C PRO A 42 5.57 -7.21 -8.17
N ARG A 43 4.36 -7.40 -7.62
CA ARG A 43 3.29 -8.11 -8.32
C ARG A 43 3.03 -7.40 -9.66
N ARG A 44 3.42 -8.04 -10.77
CA ARG A 44 3.19 -7.70 -12.18
C ARG A 44 3.21 -6.19 -12.51
N GLY A 45 4.35 -5.72 -13.02
CA GLY A 45 4.42 -4.54 -13.90
C GLY A 45 4.34 -3.17 -13.24
N TYR A 46 4.16 -3.10 -11.92
CA TYR A 46 4.29 -1.85 -11.18
C TYR A 46 5.74 -1.67 -10.75
N THR A 47 6.53 -0.95 -11.53
CA THR A 47 7.67 -0.18 -10.99
C THR A 47 7.06 1.10 -10.43
N PRO A 48 7.05 1.29 -9.10
CA PRO A 48 6.57 2.54 -8.51
C PRO A 48 7.29 3.71 -9.16
N THR A 49 6.56 4.77 -9.52
CA THR A 49 7.15 5.99 -10.09
C THR A 49 8.13 6.66 -9.13
N ARG A 50 8.01 6.35 -7.83
CA ARG A 50 8.92 6.72 -6.75
C ARG A 50 9.10 5.55 -5.78
N PRO A 51 10.30 5.31 -5.24
CA PRO A 51 10.49 4.32 -4.19
C PRO A 51 9.65 4.67 -2.96
N SER A 52 9.20 3.64 -2.24
CA SER A 52 8.61 3.79 -0.91
C SER A 52 9.58 4.52 0.01
N CYS A 53 9.09 5.39 0.87
CA CYS A 53 9.91 6.13 1.83
C CYS A 53 9.17 6.32 3.15
N ILE A 54 9.90 6.72 4.20
CA ILE A 54 9.35 6.83 5.56
C ILE A 54 8.23 7.87 5.60
N GLU A 55 8.31 8.91 4.78
CA GLU A 55 7.26 9.92 4.64
C GLU A 55 5.98 9.37 3.98
N CYS A 56 6.06 8.33 3.13
CA CYS A 56 4.85 7.64 2.65
C CYS A 56 4.11 6.98 3.81
N VAL A 57 4.87 6.28 4.66
CA VAL A 57 4.32 5.60 5.83
C VAL A 57 3.64 6.62 6.73
N GLU A 58 4.30 7.76 7.02
CA GLU A 58 3.73 8.87 7.79
C GLU A 58 2.42 9.38 7.18
N LYS A 59 2.42 9.65 5.87
CA LYS A 59 1.23 10.12 5.15
C LYS A 59 0.05 9.15 5.30
N HIS A 60 0.30 7.84 5.14
CA HIS A 60 -0.76 6.83 5.24
C HIS A 60 -1.23 6.62 6.69
N LEU A 61 -0.33 6.61 7.68
CA LEU A 61 -0.69 6.54 9.09
C LEU A 61 -1.49 7.77 9.55
N GLY A 62 -1.10 8.98 9.11
CA GLY A 62 -1.84 10.21 9.40
C GLY A 62 -3.27 10.19 8.84
N ALA A 63 -3.44 9.71 7.60
CA ALA A 63 -4.77 9.53 7.01
C ALA A 63 -5.61 8.48 7.78
N ALA A 64 -5.00 7.36 8.18
CA ALA A 64 -5.66 6.35 8.98
C ALA A 64 -6.14 6.90 10.34
N LEU A 65 -5.31 7.68 11.04
CA LEU A 65 -5.65 8.29 12.33
C LEU A 65 -6.92 9.14 12.26
N VAL A 66 -7.02 10.02 11.26
CA VAL A 66 -8.19 10.89 11.06
C VAL A 66 -9.43 10.05 10.78
N LEU A 67 -9.35 9.13 9.82
CA LEU A 67 -10.50 8.30 9.42
C LEU A 67 -10.97 7.36 10.52
N LEU A 68 -10.05 6.87 11.37
CA LEU A 68 -10.40 6.06 12.54
C LEU A 68 -11.11 6.89 13.61
N THR A 69 -10.72 8.16 13.78
CA THR A 69 -11.38 9.08 14.70
C THR A 69 -12.80 9.38 14.22
N GLU A 70 -12.97 9.71 12.95
CA GLU A 70 -14.30 9.91 12.35
C GLU A 70 -15.14 8.62 12.38
N ALA A 71 -14.55 7.45 12.16
CA ALA A 71 -15.28 6.18 12.25
C ALA A 71 -15.82 5.92 13.67
N ARG A 72 -15.12 6.38 14.72
CA ARG A 72 -15.62 6.29 16.11
C ARG A 72 -16.80 7.23 16.37
N GLU A 73 -16.89 8.33 15.63
CA GLU A 73 -18.02 9.27 15.68
C GLU A 73 -19.22 8.80 14.84
N GLY A 74 -19.11 7.63 14.20
CA GLY A 74 -20.20 7.00 13.44
C GLY A 74 -20.16 7.26 11.94
N TYR A 75 -19.12 7.93 11.43
CA TYR A 75 -18.93 8.09 9.98
C TYR A 75 -18.53 6.77 9.32
N ALA A 76 -18.99 6.56 8.08
CA ALA A 76 -18.78 5.30 7.33
C ALA A 76 -17.37 5.18 6.72
N TYR A 77 -16.32 5.42 7.51
CA TYR A 77 -14.92 5.46 7.04
C TYR A 77 -14.06 4.26 7.44
N ARG A 78 -14.61 3.28 8.17
CA ARG A 78 -13.88 2.09 8.63
C ARG A 78 -13.06 1.41 7.51
N LEU A 79 -13.68 1.16 6.35
CA LEU A 79 -12.99 0.50 5.23
C LEU A 79 -11.86 1.36 4.64
N ARG A 80 -12.06 2.69 4.58
CA ARG A 80 -11.02 3.61 4.09
C ARG A 80 -9.85 3.68 5.06
N ALA A 81 -10.11 3.71 6.37
CA ALA A 81 -9.08 3.63 7.40
C ALA A 81 -8.24 2.34 7.28
N ILE A 82 -8.90 1.19 7.11
CA ILE A 82 -8.21 -0.10 6.88
C ILE A 82 -7.34 -0.05 5.62
N GLY A 83 -7.85 0.56 4.55
CA GLY A 83 -7.07 0.78 3.32
C GLY A 83 -5.79 1.58 3.59
N HIS A 84 -5.88 2.69 4.33
CA HIS A 84 -4.68 3.48 4.66
C HIS A 84 -3.70 2.73 5.57
N LEU A 85 -4.17 1.90 6.50
CA LEU A 85 -3.28 1.02 7.28
C LEU A 85 -2.59 -0.03 6.39
N PHE A 86 -3.27 -0.53 5.36
CA PHE A 86 -2.69 -1.48 4.41
C PHE A 86 -1.60 -0.83 3.55
N GLU A 87 -1.84 0.38 3.03
CA GLU A 87 -0.83 1.13 2.28
C GLU A 87 0.38 1.48 3.17
N ALA A 88 0.16 1.84 4.44
CA ALA A 88 1.26 2.07 5.39
C ALA A 88 2.08 0.79 5.65
N GLU A 89 1.43 -0.37 5.71
CA GLU A 89 2.12 -1.68 5.81
C GLU A 89 2.96 -1.96 4.56
N ASP A 90 2.42 -1.69 3.36
CA ASP A 90 3.15 -1.93 2.11
C ASP A 90 4.36 -1.00 1.95
N GLU A 91 4.20 0.27 2.28
CA GLU A 91 5.25 1.29 2.21
C GLU A 91 6.35 1.09 3.26
N SER A 92 6.09 0.32 4.34
CA SER A 92 7.03 0.10 5.43
C SER A 92 7.87 -1.18 5.31
N GLN A 93 7.79 -1.92 4.19
CA GLN A 93 8.51 -3.19 4.00
C GLN A 93 10.04 -3.11 4.22
N GLU A 94 10.65 -1.93 4.07
CA GLU A 94 12.07 -1.69 4.34
C GLU A 94 12.43 -1.70 5.84
N TRP A 95 11.46 -1.46 6.72
CA TRP A 95 11.63 -1.39 8.18
C TRP A 95 10.83 -2.51 8.87
N PRO A 96 11.42 -3.69 9.10
CA PRO A 96 10.68 -4.89 9.52
C PRO A 96 9.87 -4.71 10.81
N ASP A 97 10.42 -4.01 11.80
CA ASP A 97 9.76 -3.80 13.09
C ASP A 97 8.54 -2.86 12.95
N LEU A 98 8.71 -1.76 12.22
CA LEU A 98 7.63 -0.85 11.87
C LEU A 98 6.55 -1.54 11.02
N HIS A 99 6.95 -2.32 10.01
CA HIS A 99 6.03 -3.11 9.18
C HIS A 99 5.21 -4.08 10.03
N ALA A 100 5.86 -4.83 10.92
CA ALA A 100 5.18 -5.77 11.81
C ALA A 100 4.19 -5.05 12.75
N ALA A 101 4.59 -3.91 13.34
CA ALA A 101 3.73 -3.11 14.21
C ALA A 101 2.48 -2.60 13.47
N ILE A 102 2.64 -2.07 12.25
CA ILE A 102 1.53 -1.60 11.42
C ILE A 102 0.61 -2.77 11.01
N ARG A 103 1.20 -3.90 10.62
CA ARG A 103 0.44 -5.11 10.23
C ARG A 103 -0.42 -5.64 11.37
N GLU A 104 0.13 -5.73 12.58
CA GLU A 104 -0.63 -6.19 13.74
C GLU A 104 -1.72 -5.18 14.13
N ALA A 105 -1.43 -3.88 14.11
CA ALA A 105 -2.44 -2.84 14.34
C ALA A 105 -3.59 -2.92 13.32
N ARG A 106 -3.29 -3.09 12.03
CA ARG A 106 -4.30 -3.27 10.97
C ARG A 106 -5.15 -4.49 11.21
N LYS A 107 -4.54 -5.65 11.52
CA LYS A 107 -5.26 -6.90 11.77
C LYS A 107 -6.18 -6.77 12.98
N ALA A 108 -5.69 -6.21 14.08
CA ALA A 108 -6.46 -6.00 15.30
C ALA A 108 -7.67 -5.08 15.06
N TYR A 109 -7.47 -3.97 14.34
CA TYR A 109 -8.57 -3.08 13.98
C TYR A 109 -9.56 -3.75 13.02
N GLN A 110 -9.07 -4.47 12.02
CA GLN A 110 -9.92 -5.14 11.03
C GLN A 110 -10.79 -6.23 11.66
N ALA A 111 -10.23 -7.06 12.56
CA ALA A 111 -10.95 -8.13 13.24
C ALA A 111 -11.90 -7.59 14.31
N ASP A 112 -11.38 -6.80 15.25
CA ASP A 112 -12.08 -6.52 16.51
C ASP A 112 -12.41 -5.03 16.69
N GLY A 113 -11.95 -4.16 15.78
CA GLY A 113 -12.10 -2.71 15.93
C GLY A 113 -11.16 -2.09 16.96
N ALA A 114 -10.18 -2.84 17.46
CA ALA A 114 -9.16 -2.34 18.38
C ALA A 114 -8.32 -1.26 17.69
N LEU A 115 -8.27 -0.05 18.28
CA LEU A 115 -7.50 1.05 17.70
C LEU A 115 -6.00 0.75 17.76
N PRO A 116 -5.22 1.22 16.77
CA PRO A 116 -3.77 1.18 16.84
C PRO A 116 -3.23 1.87 18.10
N ASP A 117 -2.17 1.29 18.68
CA ASP A 117 -1.37 1.98 19.69
C ASP A 117 -0.49 3.02 18.99
N TRP A 118 -0.95 4.27 19.00
CA TRP A 118 -0.27 5.36 18.30
C TRP A 118 1.06 5.75 18.93
N GLU A 119 1.23 5.52 20.24
CA GLU A 119 2.49 5.83 20.92
C GLU A 119 3.57 4.83 20.48
N VAL A 120 3.24 3.55 20.41
CA VAL A 120 4.15 2.50 19.91
C VAL A 120 4.50 2.75 18.45
N LEU A 121 3.50 3.04 17.60
CA LEU A 121 3.76 3.33 16.19
C LEU A 121 4.62 4.58 15.99
N ALA A 122 4.40 5.64 16.77
CA ALA A 122 5.21 6.84 16.71
C ALA A 122 6.65 6.58 17.16
N ALA A 123 6.85 5.78 18.21
CA ALA A 123 8.18 5.40 18.69
C ALA A 123 8.97 4.63 17.61
N GLU A 124 8.34 3.64 16.98
CA GLU A 124 8.98 2.88 15.89
C GLU A 124 9.25 3.76 14.67
N PHE A 125 8.33 4.65 14.32
CA PHE A 125 8.53 5.60 13.23
C PHE A 125 9.74 6.52 13.45
N VAL A 126 9.88 7.09 14.66
CA VAL A 126 10.98 8.00 15.00
C VAL A 126 12.36 7.33 14.87
N ARG A 127 12.47 6.02 15.13
CA ARG A 127 13.74 5.28 14.93
C ARG A 127 14.23 5.31 13.48
N HIS A 128 13.33 5.49 12.52
CA HIS A 128 13.61 5.42 11.09
C HIS A 128 13.55 6.79 10.41
N ARG A 129 13.08 7.83 11.11
CA ARG A 129 13.09 9.20 10.60
C ARG A 129 14.52 9.74 10.67
N PRO A 130 15.11 10.23 9.56
CA PRO A 130 16.38 10.94 9.63
C PRO A 130 16.23 12.19 10.51
N ALA A 131 17.26 12.49 11.32
CA ALA A 131 17.30 13.69 12.13
C ALA A 131 17.23 14.93 11.22
N LEU A 132 16.31 15.85 11.55
CA LEU A 132 16.18 17.16 10.91
C LEU A 132 17.29 18.11 11.37
#